data_AF-A0A964FD23-F1
#
_entry.id   AF-A0A964FD23-F1
#
_cell.length_a   1.000
_cell.length_b   1.000
_cell.length_c   1.000
_cell.angle_alpha   90.00
_cell.angle_beta   90.00
_cell.angle_gamma   90.00
#
_symmetry.space_group_name_H-M   'P 1'
#
loop_
_entity.id
_entity.type
_entity.pdbx_description
1 polymer ?
#
loop_
_entity_poly.entity_id
_entity_poly.type
_entity_poly.pdbx_seq_one_letter_code
_entity_poly.pdbx_strand_id
1 'polypeptide(L)'
;MLELLTAAEMARADALTIAGGVPGMTLMEAAGRAVAEATAARHPEGPVLVVAGPGNNGGDGFVAARRLRAGGRDVRILLHGDPARLRGDAAIARERWS
;
A
#
# COMPACT_ATOMS: atom_id res chain seq x y z
N MET A 1 -23.80 -8.26 7.77
CA MET A 1 -22.71 -9.25 7.67
C MET A 1 -21.79 -8.77 6.57
N LEU A 2 -20.49 -8.66 6.82
CA LEU A 2 -19.52 -8.36 5.76
C LEU A 2 -19.23 -9.65 5.01
N GLU A 3 -19.38 -9.61 3.68
CA GLU A 3 -19.05 -10.74 2.82
C GLU A 3 -17.52 -10.88 2.69
N LEU A 4 -17.01 -12.11 2.82
CA LEU A 4 -15.59 -12.41 2.65
C LEU A 4 -15.35 -12.79 1.19
N LEU A 5 -14.75 -11.86 0.44
CA LEU A 5 -14.39 -12.08 -0.96
C LEU A 5 -13.12 -12.94 -1.08
N THR A 6 -13.09 -13.80 -2.08
CA THR A 6 -11.86 -14.45 -2.55
C THR A 6 -10.91 -13.42 -3.17
N ALA A 7 -9.64 -13.80 -3.35
CA ALA A 7 -8.65 -12.93 -4.00
C ALA A 7 -9.06 -12.56 -5.44
N ALA A 8 -9.70 -13.49 -6.17
CA ALA A 8 -10.19 -13.23 -7.53
C ALA A 8 -11.37 -12.25 -7.54
N GLU A 9 -12.29 -12.37 -6.57
CA GLU A 9 -13.40 -11.43 -6.42
C GLU A 9 -12.93 -10.05 -5.99
N MET A 10 -11.95 -9.95 -5.08
CA MET A 10 -11.36 -8.67 -4.70
C MET A 10 -10.67 -7.98 -5.88
N ALA A 11 -9.86 -8.72 -6.64
CA ALA A 11 -9.22 -8.18 -7.85
C ALA A 11 -10.26 -7.71 -8.88
N ARG A 12 -11.38 -8.42 -9.01
CA ARG A 12 -12.49 -8.01 -9.87
C ARG A 12 -13.20 -6.75 -9.35
N ALA A 13 -13.40 -6.63 -8.04
CA ALA A 13 -13.99 -5.45 -7.42
C ALA A 13 -13.13 -4.20 -7.66
N ASP A 14 -11.80 -4.31 -7.50
CA ASP A 14 -10.86 -3.24 -7.80
C ASP A 14 -10.94 -2.85 -9.29
N ALA A 15 -10.92 -3.84 -10.19
CA ALA A 15 -10.99 -3.60 -11.63
C ALA A 15 -12.30 -2.91 -12.05
N LEU A 16 -13.44 -3.31 -11.48
CA LEU A 16 -14.74 -2.66 -11.72
C LEU A 16 -14.78 -1.23 -11.17
N THR A 17 -14.18 -1.01 -10.01
CA THR A 17 -14.08 0.33 -9.40
C THR A 17 -13.24 1.27 -10.27
N ILE A 18 -12.14 0.76 -10.83
CA ILE A 18 -11.30 1.50 -11.76
C ILE A 18 -12.04 1.78 -13.08
N ALA A 19 -12.72 0.78 -13.63
CA ALA A 19 -13.55 0.95 -14.83
C ALA A 19 -14.69 1.96 -14.63
N GLY A 20 -15.17 2.11 -13.38
CA GLY A 20 -16.14 3.13 -12.98
C GLY A 20 -15.57 4.54 -12.83
N GLY A 21 -14.27 4.76 -13.09
CA GLY A 21 -13.63 6.07 -13.13
C GLY A 21 -12.81 6.44 -11.88
N VAL A 22 -12.70 5.56 -10.89
CA VAL A 22 -11.82 5.80 -9.72
C VAL A 22 -10.38 5.44 -10.10
N PRO A 23 -9.40 6.34 -10.00
CA PRO A 23 -8.00 6.00 -10.30
C PRO A 23 -7.46 4.88 -9.41
N GLY A 24 -6.69 3.94 -9.96
CA GLY A 24 -6.07 2.85 -9.18
C GLY A 24 -5.18 3.36 -8.04
N MET A 25 -4.42 4.44 -8.28
CA MET A 25 -3.66 5.14 -7.25
C MET A 25 -4.54 5.60 -6.06
N THR A 26 -5.81 5.96 -6.29
CA THR A 26 -6.73 6.34 -5.19
C THR A 26 -7.05 5.14 -4.31
N LEU A 27 -7.23 3.95 -4.89
CA LEU A 27 -7.43 2.70 -4.14
C LEU A 27 -6.17 2.34 -3.34
N MET A 28 -4.99 2.42 -3.96
CA MET A 28 -3.70 2.17 -3.29
C MET A 28 -3.43 3.15 -2.13
N GLU A 29 -3.74 4.45 -2.32
CA GLU A 29 -3.64 5.45 -1.25
C GLU A 29 -4.57 5.12 -0.07
N ALA A 30 -5.77 4.60 -0.36
CA ALA A 30 -6.72 4.19 0.67
C ALA A 30 -6.27 2.93 1.41
N ALA A 31 -5.80 1.90 0.70
CA ALA A 31 -5.28 0.66 1.29
C ALA A 31 -4.05 0.94 2.17
N GLY A 32 -3.05 1.64 1.65
CA GLY A 32 -1.86 2.00 2.42
C GLY A 32 -2.17 2.91 3.62
N ARG A 33 -3.17 3.80 3.52
CA ARG A 33 -3.66 4.57 4.67
C ARG A 33 -4.21 3.66 5.77
N ALA A 34 -5.09 2.73 5.41
CA ALA A 34 -5.70 1.83 6.37
C ALA A 34 -4.63 0.97 7.09
N VAL A 35 -3.60 0.53 6.36
CA VAL A 35 -2.45 -0.19 6.95
C VAL A 35 -1.71 0.72 7.94
N ALA A 36 -1.36 1.95 7.57
CA ALA A 36 -0.67 2.87 8.46
C ALA A 36 -1.47 3.18 9.74
N GLU A 37 -2.76 3.45 9.61
CA GLU A 37 -3.67 3.73 10.73
C GLU A 37 -3.78 2.51 11.66
N ALA A 38 -3.95 1.32 11.10
CA ALA A 38 -4.01 0.09 11.88
C ALA A 38 -2.69 -0.22 12.60
N THR A 39 -1.55 0.03 11.97
CA THR A 39 -0.22 -0.10 12.59
C THR A 39 -0.04 0.91 13.72
N ALA A 40 -0.39 2.18 13.51
CA ALA A 40 -0.28 3.21 14.54
C ALA A 40 -1.19 2.94 15.75
N ALA A 41 -2.39 2.40 15.52
CA ALA A 41 -3.31 2.04 16.60
C ALA A 41 -2.84 0.84 17.43
N ARG A 42 -2.26 -0.19 16.78
CA ARG A 42 -1.80 -1.42 17.46
C ARG A 42 -0.41 -1.28 18.08
N HIS A 43 0.44 -0.49 17.43
CA HIS A 43 1.84 -0.31 17.79
C HIS A 43 2.15 1.18 17.69
N PRO A 44 1.84 1.98 18.73
CA PRO A 44 1.98 3.44 18.68
C PRO A 44 3.44 3.89 18.51
N GLU A 45 4.39 3.10 19.00
CA GLU A 45 5.81 3.44 19.02
C GLU A 45 6.69 2.37 18.38
N GLY A 46 7.99 2.67 18.29
CA GLY A 46 9.03 1.78 17.79
C GLY A 46 9.27 1.89 16.28
N PRO A 47 10.42 1.40 15.80
CA PRO A 47 10.78 1.42 14.39
C PRO A 47 9.88 0.47 13.59
N VAL A 48 9.66 0.79 12.32
CA VAL A 48 8.85 0.00 11.39
C VAL A 48 9.71 -0.45 10.21
N LEU A 49 9.66 -1.74 9.90
CA LEU A 49 10.18 -2.29 8.65
C LEU A 49 8.98 -2.67 7.76
N VAL A 50 8.86 -2.02 6.61
CA VAL A 50 7.91 -2.43 5.57
C VAL A 50 8.63 -3.36 4.59
N VAL A 51 8.15 -4.59 4.47
CA VAL A 51 8.63 -5.55 3.47
C VAL A 51 7.69 -5.51 2.27
N ALA A 52 8.12 -4.84 1.19
CA ALA A 52 7.32 -4.62 0.00
C ALA A 52 7.72 -5.59 -1.11
N GLY A 53 6.74 -6.17 -1.81
CA GLY A 53 6.98 -6.89 -3.07
C GLY A 53 6.94 -5.93 -4.29
N PRO A 54 7.13 -6.43 -5.52
CA PRO A 54 7.10 -5.60 -6.73
C PRO A 54 5.67 -5.33 -7.27
N GLY A 55 4.63 -5.84 -6.61
CA GLY A 55 3.22 -5.70 -7.04
C GLY A 55 2.44 -4.64 -6.28
N ASN A 56 1.12 -4.63 -6.44
CA ASN A 56 0.20 -3.65 -5.84
C ASN A 56 0.34 -3.56 -4.32
N ASN A 57 0.40 -4.71 -3.61
CA ASN A 57 0.62 -4.73 -2.16
C ASN A 57 1.95 -4.06 -1.74
N GLY A 58 2.97 -4.10 -2.61
CA GLY A 58 4.20 -3.36 -2.39
C GLY A 58 3.99 -1.86 -2.48
N GLY A 59 3.20 -1.42 -3.47
CA GLY A 59 2.71 -0.05 -3.62
C GLY A 59 1.97 0.45 -2.37
N ASP A 60 1.03 -0.35 -1.85
CA ASP A 60 0.33 -0.05 -0.59
C ASP A 60 1.32 0.11 0.58
N GLY A 61 2.35 -0.75 0.61
CA GLY A 61 3.44 -0.68 1.57
C GLY A 61 4.23 0.63 1.50
N PHE A 62 4.55 1.13 0.31
CA PHE A 62 5.19 2.44 0.15
C PHE A 62 4.30 3.58 0.65
N VAL A 63 3.00 3.54 0.38
CA VAL A 63 2.03 4.51 0.90
C VAL A 63 1.99 4.45 2.43
N ALA A 64 1.89 3.25 3.01
CA ALA A 64 1.85 3.05 4.46
C ALA A 64 3.13 3.57 5.12
N ALA A 65 4.29 3.25 4.54
CA ALA A 65 5.59 3.71 5.01
C ALA A 65 5.67 5.24 5.04
N ARG A 66 5.28 5.91 3.94
CA ARG A 66 5.27 7.38 3.85
C ARG A 66 4.38 8.00 4.93
N ARG A 67 3.19 7.43 5.18
CA ARG A 67 2.25 7.94 6.20
C ARG A 67 2.78 7.74 7.61
N LEU A 68 3.33 6.56 7.93
CA LEU A 68 3.95 6.30 9.24
C LEU A 68 5.14 7.23 9.49
N ARG A 69 5.98 7.47 8.47
CA ARG A 69 7.09 8.42 8.55
C ARG A 69 6.61 9.85 8.78
N ALA A 70 5.55 10.27 8.09
CA ALA A 70 4.92 11.59 8.32
C ALA A 70 4.36 11.73 9.75
N GLY A 71 3.98 10.62 10.39
CA GLY A 71 3.61 10.55 11.80
C GLY A 71 4.79 10.48 12.78
N GLY A 72 6.03 10.73 12.31
CA GLY A 72 7.22 10.78 13.17
C GLY A 72 7.87 9.42 13.47
N ARG A 73 7.44 8.35 12.80
CA ARG A 73 8.02 7.00 12.98
C ARG A 73 9.36 6.87 12.24
N ASP A 74 10.30 6.13 12.81
CA ASP A 74 11.46 5.61 12.08
C ASP A 74 11.01 4.45 11.19
N VAL A 75 11.04 4.65 9.88
CA VAL A 75 10.52 3.69 8.90
C VAL A 75 11.59 3.34 7.87
N ARG A 76 11.83 2.05 7.69
CA ARG A 76 12.67 1.49 6.62
C ARG A 76 11.84 0.62 5.69
N ILE A 77 12.24 0.56 4.43
CA ILE A 77 11.62 -0.33 3.44
C ILE A 77 12.65 -1.32 2.94
N LEU A 78 12.27 -2.60 2.94
CA LEU A 78 12.93 -3.66 2.20
C LEU A 78 12.06 -4.00 0.99
N LEU A 79 12.54 -3.67 -0.21
CA LEU A 79 11.91 -4.12 -1.45
C LEU A 79 12.42 -5.53 -1.80
N HIS A 80 11.55 -6.52 -1.64
CA HIS A 80 11.81 -7.90 -2.01
C HIS A 80 11.52 -8.11 -3.50
N GLY A 81 12.55 -7.94 -4.33
CA GLY A 81 12.49 -8.12 -5.77
C GLY A 81 13.24 -7.02 -6.51
N ASP A 82 13.22 -7.10 -7.84
CA ASP A 82 13.85 -6.12 -8.70
C ASP A 82 13.01 -4.82 -8.77
N PRO A 83 13.57 -3.66 -8.37
CA PRO A 83 12.90 -2.36 -8.48
C PRO A 83 12.42 -2.02 -9.90
N ALA A 84 13.09 -2.52 -10.95
CA ALA A 84 12.69 -2.30 -12.33
C ALA A 84 11.38 -3.02 -12.71
N ARG A 85 10.90 -3.92 -11.86
CA ARG A 85 9.60 -4.61 -12.05
C ARG A 85 8.41 -3.84 -11.49
N LEU A 86 8.65 -2.76 -10.74
CA LEU A 86 7.56 -1.87 -10.33
C LEU A 86 6.99 -1.15 -11.54
N ARG A 87 5.67 -1.14 -11.65
CA ARG A 87 4.93 -0.50 -12.76
C ARG A 87 3.66 0.16 -12.22
N GLY A 88 3.09 1.04 -13.02
CA GLY A 88 1.82 1.71 -12.70
C GLY A 88 1.85 2.37 -11.33
N ASP A 89 0.76 2.20 -10.58
CA ASP A 89 0.57 2.83 -9.28
C ASP A 89 1.67 2.46 -8.26
N ALA A 90 2.19 1.23 -8.29
CA ALA A 90 3.25 0.80 -7.37
C ALA A 90 4.58 1.54 -7.64
N ALA A 91 4.89 1.86 -8.90
CA ALA A 91 6.04 2.67 -9.25
C ALA A 91 5.87 4.13 -8.76
N ILE A 92 4.68 4.70 -8.97
CA ILE A 92 4.33 6.05 -8.49
C ILE A 92 4.42 6.11 -6.96
N ALA A 93 3.93 5.09 -6.25
CA ALA A 93 4.02 5.01 -4.79
C ALA A 93 5.47 4.96 -4.31
N ARG A 94 6.35 4.21 -5.00
CA ARG A 94 7.78 4.19 -4.68
C ARG A 94 8.42 5.56 -4.89
N GLU A 95 8.12 6.24 -6.00
CA GLU A 95 8.65 7.58 -6.28
C GLU A 95 8.19 8.61 -5.24
N ARG A 96 6.98 8.48 -4.71
CA ARG A 96 6.46 9.33 -3.63
C ARG A 96 7.06 9.00 -2.25
N TRP A 97 7.72 7.85 -2.11
CA TRP A 97 8.44 7.48 -0.88
C TRP A 97 9.87 8.00 -0.86
N SER A 98 10.58 7.90 -2.01
CA SER A 98 11.95 8.40 -2.17
C SER A 98 12.04 9.90 -1.95
#